data_AF-A0A6G0X1Y7-F1
#
_entry.id   AF-A0A6G0X1Y7-F1
#
_cell.length_a   1.000
_cell.length_b   1.000
_cell.length_c   1.000
_cell.angle_alpha   90.00
_cell.angle_beta   90.00
_cell.angle_gamma   90.00
#
_symmetry.space_group_name_H-M   'P 1'
#
loop_
_entity.id
_entity.type
_entity.pdbx_description
1 polymer ?
#
loop_
_entity_poly.entity_id
_entity_poly.type
_entity_poly.pdbx_seq_one_letter_code
_entity_poly.pdbx_strand_id
1 'polypeptide(L)'
;MFPAPLHFQSLELSCCSLNITTMAALAMGLRHSNITSLTLDNTNIDVAILPSLLDALLDTNLRRLRLSMTSLDNDACALIAAALPSLTIVELNLSYNELTDRSAKVVSEVVGRATSLTSLVLSDNDIDLEGATALVKALSERPQVTTWLDLGWNRINLDGADCLYDMVEKTPQILKASFAQWGE
;
A
#
# COMPACT_ATOMS: atom_id res chain seq x y z
N MET A 1 15.42 -26.87 2.75
CA MET A 1 16.64 -26.08 2.53
C MET A 1 16.46 -25.38 1.19
N PHE A 2 16.13 -24.08 1.19
CA PHE A 2 16.04 -23.32 -0.06
C PHE A 2 17.45 -23.19 -0.67
N PRO A 3 17.66 -23.52 -1.95
CA PRO A 3 18.98 -23.50 -2.55
C PRO A 3 19.32 -22.08 -3.02
N ALA A 4 20.35 -21.47 -2.45
CA ALA A 4 20.95 -20.19 -2.85
C ALA A 4 20.01 -18.95 -2.84
N PRO A 5 20.53 -17.72 -2.61
CA PRO A 5 19.72 -16.52 -2.75
C PRO A 5 19.24 -16.39 -4.19
N LEU A 6 17.92 -16.39 -4.39
CA LEU A 6 17.28 -16.20 -5.70
C LEU A 6 17.73 -14.85 -6.28
N HIS A 7 18.34 -14.85 -7.47
CA HIS A 7 18.80 -13.65 -8.18
C HIS A 7 17.66 -12.80 -8.79
N PHE A 8 16.41 -13.12 -8.51
CA PHE A 8 15.26 -12.43 -9.08
C PHE A 8 15.03 -11.10 -8.35
N GLN A 9 14.91 -10.02 -9.12
CA GLN A 9 14.55 -8.70 -8.59
C GLN A 9 13.04 -8.54 -8.42
N SER A 10 12.24 -9.32 -9.16
CA SER A 10 10.78 -9.27 -9.09
C SER A 10 10.23 -10.66 -8.84
N LEU A 11 9.33 -10.77 -7.86
CA LEU A 11 8.57 -11.97 -7.56
C LEU A 11 7.09 -11.70 -7.79
N GLU A 12 6.51 -12.42 -8.75
CA GLU A 12 5.12 -12.29 -9.18
C GLU A 12 4.38 -13.58 -8.81
N LEU A 13 3.46 -13.49 -7.87
CA LEU A 13 2.67 -14.63 -7.39
C LEU A 13 1.16 -14.33 -7.46
N SER A 14 0.75 -13.39 -8.32
CA SER A 14 -0.66 -13.08 -8.48
C SER A 14 -1.48 -14.30 -8.87
N CYS A 15 -2.73 -14.37 -8.39
CA CYS A 15 -3.65 -15.49 -8.62
C CYS A 15 -3.13 -16.85 -8.11
N CYS A 16 -2.05 -16.90 -7.32
CA CYS A 16 -1.58 -18.15 -6.72
C CYS A 16 -2.41 -18.48 -5.47
N SER A 17 -2.71 -19.77 -5.27
CA SER A 17 -3.31 -20.24 -4.02
C SER A 17 -2.24 -20.30 -2.93
N LEU A 18 -2.09 -19.20 -2.19
CA LEU A 18 -1.13 -19.06 -1.11
C LEU A 18 -1.82 -19.31 0.23
N ASN A 19 -1.77 -20.55 0.71
CA ASN A 19 -2.19 -20.88 2.07
C ASN A 19 -1.15 -20.43 3.11
N ILE A 20 -1.51 -20.51 4.40
CA ILE A 20 -0.65 -20.09 5.52
C ILE A 20 0.74 -20.76 5.50
N THR A 21 0.82 -22.04 5.12
CA THR A 21 2.09 -22.77 5.06
C THR A 21 2.97 -22.27 3.92
N THR A 22 2.38 -22.04 2.75
CA THR A 22 3.12 -21.48 1.59
C THR A 22 3.54 -20.04 1.83
N MET A 23 2.72 -19.23 2.51
CA MET A 23 3.06 -17.86 2.89
C MET A 23 4.17 -17.82 3.95
N ALA A 24 4.16 -18.73 4.92
CA ALA A 24 5.26 -18.87 5.87
C ALA A 24 6.57 -19.26 5.16
N ALA A 25 6.51 -20.22 4.23
CA ALA A 25 7.66 -20.61 3.43
C ALA A 25 8.17 -19.47 2.53
N LEU A 26 7.26 -18.68 1.95
CA LEU A 26 7.58 -17.48 1.20
C LEU A 26 8.30 -16.47 2.10
N ALA A 27 7.74 -16.12 3.27
CA ALA A 27 8.37 -15.20 4.21
C ALA A 27 9.79 -15.66 4.61
N MET A 28 9.97 -16.95 4.88
CA MET A 28 11.31 -17.51 5.13
C MET A 28 12.26 -17.37 3.94
N GLY A 29 11.77 -17.61 2.72
CA GLY A 29 12.55 -17.51 1.49
C GLY A 29 12.89 -16.07 1.07
N LEU A 30 12.08 -15.10 1.51
CA LEU A 30 12.30 -13.68 1.23
C LEU A 30 13.41 -13.07 2.10
N ARG A 31 13.65 -13.59 3.30
CA ARG A 31 14.70 -13.04 4.19
C ARG A 31 16.05 -13.03 3.50
N HIS A 32 16.72 -11.88 3.55
CA HIS A 32 18.02 -11.64 2.92
C HIS A 32 18.04 -11.86 1.41
N SER A 33 16.88 -11.87 0.76
CA SER A 33 16.79 -11.90 -0.69
C SER A 33 17.04 -10.52 -1.30
N ASN A 34 17.39 -10.50 -2.59
CA ASN A 34 17.63 -9.27 -3.34
C ASN A 34 16.39 -8.78 -4.09
N ILE A 35 15.19 -9.19 -3.66
CA ILE A 35 13.96 -8.75 -4.33
C ILE A 35 13.76 -7.24 -4.13
N THR A 36 13.29 -6.60 -5.19
CA THR A 36 12.92 -5.18 -5.21
C THR A 36 11.44 -5.00 -5.52
N SER A 37 10.75 -6.05 -5.99
CA SER A 37 9.33 -6.03 -6.31
C SER A 37 8.66 -7.33 -5.89
N LEU A 38 7.56 -7.23 -5.15
CA LEU A 38 6.71 -8.35 -4.75
C LEU A 38 5.27 -8.03 -5.12
N THR A 39 4.68 -8.89 -5.94
CA THR A 39 3.26 -8.81 -6.32
C THR A 39 2.54 -10.06 -5.84
N LEU A 40 1.51 -9.86 -5.03
CA LEU A 40 0.61 -10.90 -4.53
C LEU A 40 -0.84 -10.59 -4.93
N ASP A 41 -1.05 -9.90 -6.06
CA ASP A 41 -2.38 -9.43 -6.43
C ASP A 41 -3.35 -10.61 -6.65
N ASN A 42 -4.62 -10.46 -6.29
CA ASN A 42 -5.61 -11.52 -6.41
C ASN A 42 -5.18 -12.81 -5.68
N THR A 43 -4.58 -12.68 -4.49
CA THR A 43 -4.29 -13.81 -3.59
C THR A 43 -4.95 -13.56 -2.24
N ASN A 44 -5.65 -14.57 -1.70
CA ASN A 44 -6.27 -14.41 -0.39
C ASN A 44 -5.18 -14.45 0.71
N ILE A 45 -4.90 -13.31 1.35
CA ILE A 45 -3.88 -13.23 2.40
C ILE A 45 -4.57 -13.37 3.75
N ASP A 46 -4.22 -14.42 4.49
CA ASP A 46 -4.62 -14.55 5.89
C ASP A 46 -3.89 -13.50 6.73
N VAL A 47 -4.65 -12.64 7.42
CA VAL A 47 -4.09 -11.59 8.30
C VAL A 47 -3.12 -12.15 9.34
N ALA A 48 -3.28 -13.41 9.75
CA ALA A 48 -2.40 -14.07 10.72
C ALA A 48 -0.95 -14.23 10.22
N ILE A 49 -0.72 -14.33 8.91
CA ILE A 49 0.63 -14.48 8.34
C ILE A 49 1.26 -13.15 7.95
N LEU A 50 0.47 -12.08 7.84
CA LEU A 50 0.91 -10.77 7.39
C LEU A 50 2.07 -10.20 8.25
N PRO A 51 2.07 -10.32 9.60
CA PRO A 51 3.22 -9.87 10.40
C PRO A 51 4.52 -10.59 10.03
N SER A 52 4.45 -11.90 9.76
CA SER A 52 5.63 -12.70 9.38
C SER A 52 6.15 -12.31 8.00
N LEU A 53 5.24 -12.01 7.07
CA LEU A 53 5.61 -11.48 5.76
C LEU A 53 6.28 -10.12 5.89
N LEU A 54 5.66 -9.17 6.59
CA LEU A 54 6.17 -7.81 6.77
C LEU A 54 7.54 -7.81 7.47
N ASP A 55 7.73 -8.64 8.50
CA ASP A 55 9.02 -8.81 9.17
C ASP A 55 10.09 -9.34 8.21
N ALA A 56 9.76 -10.31 7.36
CA ALA A 56 10.70 -10.81 6.35
C ALA A 56 11.08 -9.74 5.32
N LEU A 57 10.17 -8.81 4.99
CA LEU A 57 10.43 -7.73 4.04
C LEU A 57 11.41 -6.67 4.58
N LEU A 58 11.55 -6.53 5.91
CA LEU A 58 12.54 -5.64 6.52
C LEU A 58 13.98 -6.06 6.18
N ASP A 59 14.21 -7.36 5.96
CA ASP A 59 15.51 -7.93 5.59
C ASP A 59 15.76 -7.91 4.08
N THR A 60 15.01 -7.11 3.31
CA THR A 60 15.09 -7.05 1.84
C THR A 60 15.32 -5.63 1.33
N ASN A 61 15.62 -5.51 0.03
CA ASN A 61 15.69 -4.23 -0.68
C ASN A 61 14.36 -3.90 -1.40
N LEU A 62 13.22 -4.33 -0.85
CA LEU A 62 11.93 -4.18 -1.50
C LEU A 62 11.61 -2.70 -1.76
N ARG A 63 11.34 -2.38 -3.02
CA ARG A 63 10.92 -1.05 -3.48
C ARG A 63 9.46 -1.00 -3.89
N ARG A 64 8.85 -2.13 -4.26
CA ARG A 64 7.45 -2.19 -4.67
C ARG A 64 6.75 -3.36 -4.00
N LEU A 65 5.62 -3.07 -3.36
CA LEU A 65 4.73 -4.06 -2.78
C LEU A 65 3.33 -3.88 -3.36
N ARG A 66 2.81 -4.93 -3.97
CA ARG A 66 1.44 -4.95 -4.50
C ARG A 66 0.64 -6.07 -3.84
N LEU A 67 -0.45 -5.67 -3.19
CA LEU A 67 -1.41 -6.50 -2.48
C LEU A 67 -2.82 -6.11 -2.94
N SER A 68 -3.01 -5.97 -4.24
CA SER A 68 -4.31 -5.61 -4.80
C SER A 68 -5.24 -6.81 -4.81
N MET A 69 -6.53 -6.66 -4.48
CA MET A 69 -7.48 -7.78 -4.50
C MET A 69 -7.04 -8.93 -3.58
N THR A 70 -6.59 -8.61 -2.36
CA THR A 70 -6.12 -9.62 -1.39
C THR A 70 -7.00 -9.75 -0.15
N SER A 71 -8.21 -9.18 -0.19
CA SER A 71 -9.17 -9.17 0.92
C SER A 71 -8.60 -8.55 2.22
N LEU A 72 -7.78 -7.51 2.08
CA LEU A 72 -7.27 -6.77 3.24
C LEU A 72 -8.39 -5.95 3.86
N ASP A 73 -8.57 -6.11 5.16
CA ASP A 73 -9.45 -5.28 5.97
C ASP A 73 -8.67 -4.19 6.73
N ASN A 74 -9.37 -3.46 7.60
CA ASN A 74 -8.78 -2.40 8.41
C ASN A 74 -7.68 -2.91 9.37
N ASP A 75 -7.80 -4.13 9.90
CA ASP A 75 -6.83 -4.69 10.83
C ASP A 75 -5.55 -5.10 10.10
N ALA A 76 -5.68 -5.71 8.92
CA ALA A 76 -4.57 -6.00 8.04
C ALA A 76 -3.85 -4.72 7.59
N CYS A 77 -4.60 -3.67 7.26
CA CYS A 77 -4.02 -2.36 6.93
C CYS A 77 -3.26 -1.74 8.10
N ALA A 78 -3.76 -1.89 9.34
CA ALA A 78 -3.06 -1.39 10.51
C ALA A 78 -1.70 -2.07 10.71
N LEU A 79 -1.59 -3.37 10.42
CA LEU A 79 -0.31 -4.09 10.43
C LEU A 79 0.65 -3.56 9.37
N ILE A 80 0.17 -3.35 8.13
CA ILE A 80 0.98 -2.78 7.04
C ILE A 80 1.45 -1.38 7.41
N ALA A 81 0.56 -0.53 7.92
CA ALA A 81 0.87 0.83 8.36
C ALA A 81 1.91 0.86 9.48
N ALA A 82 1.85 -0.07 10.43
CA ALA A 82 2.84 -0.17 11.50
C ALA A 82 4.25 -0.50 10.98
N ALA A 83 4.35 -1.34 9.94
CA ALA A 83 5.63 -1.70 9.31
C ALA A 83 6.14 -0.64 8.32
N LEU A 84 5.25 0.15 7.73
CA LEU A 84 5.53 1.06 6.62
C LEU A 84 6.71 2.03 6.87
N PRO A 85 6.88 2.66 8.05
CA PRO A 85 8.04 3.52 8.32
C PRO A 85 9.40 2.82 8.29
N SER A 86 9.41 1.51 8.54
CA SER A 86 10.63 0.69 8.58
C SER A 86 10.95 0.07 7.22
N LEU A 87 9.99 0.06 6.29
CA LEU A 87 10.16 -0.43 4.94
C LEU A 87 10.80 0.65 4.04
N THR A 88 11.55 0.23 3.03
CA THR A 88 12.16 1.12 2.02
C THR A 88 11.37 1.17 0.72
N ILE A 89 10.07 0.84 0.80
CA ILE A 89 9.18 0.80 -0.36
C ILE A 89 8.92 2.20 -0.91
N VAL A 90 8.88 2.28 -2.23
CA VAL A 90 8.58 3.47 -3.04
C VAL A 90 7.16 3.42 -3.56
N GLU A 91 6.67 2.21 -3.85
CA GLU A 91 5.32 1.96 -4.33
C GLU A 91 4.62 0.96 -3.42
N LEU A 92 3.45 1.36 -2.93
CA LEU A 92 2.52 0.51 -2.21
C LEU A 92 1.17 0.52 -2.94
N ASN A 93 0.73 -0.66 -3.38
CA ASN A 93 -0.58 -0.83 -3.97
C ASN A 93 -1.46 -1.73 -3.11
N LEU A 94 -2.54 -1.15 -2.58
CA LEU A 94 -3.59 -1.81 -1.79
C LEU A 94 -4.98 -1.63 -2.43
N SER A 95 -5.05 -1.41 -3.74
CA SER A 95 -6.33 -1.27 -4.46
C SER A 95 -7.18 -2.53 -4.42
N TYR A 96 -8.49 -2.41 -4.63
CA TYR A 96 -9.42 -3.54 -4.65
C TYR A 96 -9.43 -4.32 -3.32
N ASN A 97 -9.50 -3.63 -2.18
CA ASN A 97 -9.57 -4.27 -0.86
C ASN A 97 -10.78 -3.73 -0.07
N GLU A 98 -10.89 -4.08 1.21
CA GLU A 98 -12.02 -3.69 2.09
C GLU A 98 -11.59 -2.55 3.04
N LEU A 99 -10.77 -1.62 2.54
CA LEU A 99 -10.21 -0.53 3.34
C LEU A 99 -11.20 0.62 3.46
N THR A 100 -11.38 1.16 4.68
CA THR A 100 -12.29 2.29 4.93
C THR A 100 -11.52 3.54 5.38
N ASP A 101 -12.26 4.58 5.75
CA ASP A 101 -11.75 5.78 6.43
C ASP A 101 -10.80 5.46 7.62
N ARG A 102 -11.05 4.36 8.35
CA ARG A 102 -10.19 3.87 9.45
C ARG A 102 -8.80 3.53 8.95
N SER A 103 -8.70 2.77 7.86
CA SER A 103 -7.43 2.45 7.21
C SER A 103 -6.73 3.72 6.74
N ALA A 104 -7.46 4.63 6.08
CA ALA A 104 -6.90 5.89 5.61
C ALA A 104 -6.31 6.74 6.74
N LYS A 105 -7.02 6.84 7.88
CA LYS A 105 -6.54 7.55 9.08
C LYS A 105 -5.28 6.92 9.66
N VAL A 106 -5.24 5.59 9.81
CA VAL A 106 -4.06 4.88 10.33
C VAL A 106 -2.85 5.06 9.40
N VAL A 107 -3.05 5.00 8.08
CA VAL A 107 -1.99 5.30 7.11
C VAL A 107 -1.54 6.77 7.23
N SER A 108 -2.47 7.71 7.41
CA SER A 108 -2.16 9.14 7.58
C SER A 108 -1.25 9.42 8.78
N GLU A 109 -1.41 8.69 9.89
CA GLU A 109 -0.57 8.83 11.08
C GLU A 109 0.89 8.40 10.88
N VAL A 110 1.15 7.54 9.88
CA VAL A 110 2.48 6.94 9.67
C VAL A 110 3.15 7.39 8.38
N VAL A 111 2.41 7.86 7.39
CA VAL A 111 2.92 8.16 6.03
C VAL A 111 4.00 9.24 6.01
N GLY A 112 3.99 10.16 6.98
CA GLY A 112 5.06 11.16 7.16
C GLY A 112 6.41 10.56 7.57
N ARG A 113 6.43 9.36 8.15
CA ARG A 113 7.65 8.61 8.51
C ARG A 113 8.08 7.62 7.41
N ALA A 114 7.20 7.32 6.47
CA ALA A 114 7.47 6.47 5.31
C ALA A 114 8.27 7.22 4.23
N THR A 115 9.52 7.58 4.56
CA THR A 115 10.33 8.54 3.78
C THR A 115 10.68 8.10 2.36
N SER A 116 10.63 6.79 2.07
CA SER A 116 10.90 6.26 0.73
C SER A 116 9.65 6.21 -0.16
N LEU A 117 8.45 6.24 0.42
CA LEU A 117 7.20 6.04 -0.31
C LEU A 117 6.90 7.25 -1.19
N THR A 118 6.72 7.06 -2.49
CA THR A 118 6.32 8.13 -3.42
C THR A 118 5.04 7.79 -4.19
N SER A 119 4.61 6.54 -4.20
CA SER A 119 3.39 6.09 -4.87
C SER A 119 2.53 5.28 -3.89
N LEU A 120 1.32 5.78 -3.64
CA LEU A 120 0.32 5.12 -2.80
C LEU A 120 -0.95 4.92 -3.62
N VAL A 121 -1.34 3.67 -3.82
CA VAL A 121 -2.52 3.29 -4.60
C VAL A 121 -3.53 2.62 -3.65
N LEU A 122 -4.67 3.29 -3.46
CA LEU A 122 -5.79 2.89 -2.61
C LEU A 122 -7.12 2.88 -3.38
N SER A 123 -7.07 2.85 -4.72
CA SER A 123 -8.26 2.87 -5.55
C SER A 123 -9.16 1.66 -5.33
N ASP A 124 -10.46 1.79 -5.58
CA ASP A 124 -11.42 0.68 -5.47
C ASP A 124 -11.43 0.08 -4.04
N ASN A 125 -11.74 0.95 -3.09
CA ASN A 125 -11.88 0.66 -1.66
C ASN A 125 -13.11 1.44 -1.14
N ASP A 126 -13.37 1.38 0.17
CA ASP A 126 -14.50 2.03 0.83
C ASP A 126 -14.11 3.30 1.60
N ILE A 127 -13.07 4.02 1.15
CA ILE A 127 -12.62 5.28 1.76
C ILE A 127 -13.58 6.40 1.38
N ASP A 128 -13.98 7.24 2.33
CA ASP A 128 -14.82 8.42 2.06
C ASP A 128 -13.99 9.71 2.01
N LEU A 129 -14.68 10.85 1.86
CA LEU A 129 -14.04 12.16 1.86
C LEU A 129 -13.24 12.43 3.14
N GLU A 130 -13.69 11.95 4.31
CA GLU A 130 -13.00 12.18 5.59
C GLU A 130 -11.64 11.47 5.60
N GLY A 131 -11.62 10.19 5.24
CA GLY A 131 -10.39 9.41 5.12
C GLY A 131 -9.43 9.97 4.06
N ALA A 132 -9.96 10.35 2.89
CA ALA A 132 -9.17 10.94 1.81
C ALA A 132 -8.54 12.29 2.22
N THR A 133 -9.31 13.14 2.91
CA THR A 133 -8.85 14.44 3.41
C THR A 133 -7.71 14.26 4.42
N ALA A 134 -7.83 13.27 5.32
CA ALA A 134 -6.78 12.95 6.28
C ALA A 134 -5.47 12.55 5.59
N LEU A 135 -5.56 11.72 4.53
CA LEU A 135 -4.39 11.30 3.74
C LEU A 135 -3.74 12.48 3.03
N VAL A 136 -4.51 13.32 2.32
CA VAL A 136 -3.98 14.49 1.61
C VAL A 136 -3.29 15.44 2.59
N LYS A 137 -3.89 15.68 3.76
CA LYS A 137 -3.29 16.52 4.80
C LYS A 137 -1.98 15.93 5.36
N ALA A 138 -1.96 14.64 5.68
CA ALA A 138 -0.73 14.01 6.17
C ALA A 138 0.39 14.03 5.12
N LEU A 139 0.03 13.88 3.84
CA LEU A 139 0.97 13.99 2.73
C LEU A 139 1.45 15.43 2.48
N SER A 140 0.64 16.45 2.78
CA SER A 140 1.06 17.86 2.64
C SER A 140 2.03 18.30 3.74
N GLU A 141 1.98 17.65 4.91
CA GLU A 141 2.82 17.96 6.06
C GLU A 141 4.21 17.30 6.00
N ARG A 142 4.42 16.31 5.13
CA ARG A 142 5.70 15.58 5.06
C ARG A 142 6.70 16.29 4.14
N PRO A 143 8.01 16.17 4.39
CA PRO A 143 9.03 16.84 3.56
C PRO A 143 9.24 16.17 2.19
N GLN A 144 8.82 14.92 2.01
CA GLN A 144 9.00 14.17 0.75
C GLN A 144 7.83 14.33 -0.21
N VAL A 145 8.16 14.36 -1.49
CA VAL A 145 7.18 14.43 -2.58
C VAL A 145 6.58 13.04 -2.84
N THR A 146 5.27 12.94 -2.74
CA THR A 146 4.45 11.87 -3.28
C THR A 146 4.20 12.14 -4.76
N THR A 147 4.75 11.28 -5.61
CA THR A 147 4.60 11.38 -7.06
C THR A 147 3.23 10.93 -7.55
N TRP A 148 2.56 10.04 -6.80
CA TRP A 148 1.28 9.47 -7.19
C TRP A 148 0.44 9.09 -5.96
N LEU A 149 -0.79 9.62 -5.88
CA LEU A 149 -1.82 9.22 -4.93
C LEU A 149 -3.06 8.78 -5.72
N ASP A 150 -3.44 7.50 -5.62
CA ASP A 150 -4.67 7.02 -6.24
C ASP A 150 -5.72 6.71 -5.18
N LEU A 151 -6.80 7.47 -5.19
CA LEU A 151 -8.01 7.28 -4.39
C LEU A 151 -9.23 7.16 -5.30
N GLY A 152 -9.06 6.90 -6.60
CA GLY A 152 -10.17 6.67 -7.51
C GLY A 152 -11.06 5.52 -7.06
N TRP A 153 -12.31 5.49 -7.50
CA TRP A 153 -13.25 4.42 -7.17
C TRP A 153 -13.44 4.16 -5.66
N ASN A 154 -13.26 5.20 -4.85
CA ASN A 154 -13.63 5.20 -3.45
C ASN A 154 -15.00 5.87 -3.24
N ARG A 155 -15.49 5.93 -2.01
CA ARG A 155 -16.77 6.58 -1.64
C ARG A 155 -16.65 8.11 -1.53
N ILE A 156 -15.95 8.71 -2.49
CA ILE A 156 -15.76 10.16 -2.64
C ILE A 156 -16.74 10.62 -3.72
N ASN A 157 -17.66 11.51 -3.37
CA ASN A 157 -18.56 12.11 -4.36
C ASN A 157 -17.85 13.21 -5.18
N LEU A 158 -18.48 13.64 -6.27
CA LEU A 158 -18.00 14.72 -7.14
C LEU A 158 -17.53 15.97 -6.38
N ASP A 159 -18.39 16.54 -5.54
CA ASP A 159 -18.05 17.74 -4.77
C ASP A 159 -16.83 17.50 -3.85
N GLY A 160 -16.72 16.31 -3.28
CA GLY A 160 -15.58 15.90 -2.46
C GLY A 160 -14.31 15.73 -3.28
N ALA A 161 -14.40 15.20 -4.49
CA ALA A 161 -13.27 15.08 -5.41
C ALA A 161 -12.75 16.46 -5.84
N ASP A 162 -13.64 17.39 -6.17
CA ASP A 162 -13.28 18.79 -6.46
C ASP A 162 -12.55 19.44 -5.27
N CYS A 163 -13.07 19.26 -4.05
CA CYS A 163 -12.41 19.75 -2.84
C CYS A 163 -11.00 19.14 -2.66
N LEU A 164 -10.83 17.85 -2.94
CA LEU A 164 -9.54 17.19 -2.84
C LEU A 164 -8.57 17.64 -3.94
N TYR A 165 -9.05 17.89 -5.16
CA TYR A 165 -8.23 18.47 -6.23
C TYR A 165 -7.73 19.87 -5.84
N ASP A 166 -8.59 20.72 -5.30
CA ASP A 166 -8.22 22.04 -4.76
C ASP A 166 -7.17 21.95 -3.64
N MET A 167 -7.27 20.92 -2.78
CA MET A 167 -6.28 20.67 -1.73
C MET A 167 -4.94 20.21 -2.30
N VAL A 168 -4.96 19.30 -3.28
CA VAL A 168 -3.76 18.78 -3.94
C VAL A 168 -3.05 19.87 -4.74
N GLU A 169 -3.78 20.74 -5.44
CA GLU A 169 -3.20 21.87 -6.18
C GLU A 169 -2.41 22.81 -5.26
N LYS A 170 -2.87 22.97 -4.02
CA LYS A 170 -2.19 23.76 -2.98
C LYS A 170 -1.09 22.98 -2.25
N THR A 171 -0.88 21.72 -2.59
CA THR A 171 0.05 20.79 -1.93
C THR A 171 1.19 20.41 -2.88
N PRO A 172 2.34 21.10 -2.86
CA PRO A 172 3.47 20.78 -3.74
C PRO A 172 4.09 19.40 -3.46
N GLN A 173 3.75 18.79 -2.32
CA GLN A 173 4.15 17.44 -1.95
C GLN A 173 3.39 16.35 -2.74
N ILE A 174 2.31 16.66 -3.46
CA ILE A 174 1.55 15.67 -4.24
C ILE A 174 1.57 16.11 -5.71
N LEU A 175 2.28 15.37 -6.56
CA LEU A 175 2.41 15.76 -7.98
C LEU A 175 1.21 15.37 -8.84
N LYS A 176 0.60 14.23 -8.50
CA LYS A 176 -0.52 13.66 -9.23
C LYS A 176 -1.43 12.93 -8.26
N ALA A 177 -2.72 13.20 -8.38
CA ALA A 177 -3.75 12.50 -7.64
C ALA A 177 -4.90 12.10 -8.57
N SER A 178 -5.52 10.97 -8.25
CA SER A 178 -6.74 10.49 -8.88
C SER A 178 -7.81 10.34 -7.81
N PHE A 179 -8.97 10.97 -8.02
CA PHE A 179 -10.17 10.83 -7.19
C PHE A 179 -11.38 10.35 -8.02
N ALA A 180 -11.16 10.06 -9.31
CA ALA A 180 -12.22 9.81 -10.28
C ALA A 180 -12.94 8.47 -10.05
N GLN A 181 -14.23 8.45 -10.36
CA GLN A 181 -15.03 7.24 -10.58
C GLN A 181 -15.25 7.08 -12.11
N TRP A 182 -15.53 5.88 -12.66
CA TRP A 182 -15.79 5.81 -14.11
C TRP A 182 -16.97 6.70 -14.51
N GLY A 183 -16.77 7.49 -15.57
CA GLY A 183 -17.81 8.27 -16.22
C GLY A 183 -17.66 9.79 -16.14
N GLU A 184 -16.54 10.27 -15.58
CA GLU A 184 -16.23 11.69 -15.38
C GLU A 184 -14.94 12.12 -16.10
#